data_AF-A0A8T7D4I0-F1
#
_entry.id   AF-A0A8T7D4I0-F1
#
_cell.length_a   1.000
_cell.length_b   1.000
_cell.length_c   1.000
_cell.angle_alpha   90.00
_cell.angle_beta   90.00
_cell.angle_gamma   90.00
#
_symmetry.space_group_name_H-M   'P 1'
#
loop_
_entity.id
_entity.type
_entity.pdbx_description
1 polymer ?
#
loop_
_entity_poly.entity_id
_entity_poly.type
_entity_poly.pdbx_seq_one_letter_code
_entity_poly.pdbx_strand_id
1 'polypeptide(L)'
;DQFATGLVGTRSPEPWGECRNAFDKKYISGGSSSGSAVSVALGLVSFSLGTDTAGSGRVPASFNNLVGLKPSKGLLSMSGVVPACRSLDCVSIFALTTDDANSVLQQAAIYDVDDQYARANPFDNNGRQYGLAEGKFSFAVPRPEQLNFFGNASAQALFEKSIAEMEAIGGVKQVMDFTPFLQAAILLYEGPWVAERYVAIEEIITQHAGELLPVIRTIIGSAEDKTAVDAFKAEYQMQCYREQAKKLLADVDFLMTPTAGTIYTIDEVNADPIKLNSNLGYYTNFMNLLDCASVAVPAGFLDNGLPWGISLVSTSMRDRKLLSYANLWQQHIALKPGNLALELPATAAGSIGFSDEVPVIVCGAHLDGLALNWQLTERGASLQEKLTTSPSYRMFVIEGTPQRPGLMRDEVNGKAIDIEIWRISKAEFGSFVAAIPVPLGIGKVETSDGRWLPGFICEAYAVSGARDITDLAGWRQYLSAQ
;
A
#
# COMPACT_ATOMS: atom_id res chain seq x y z
N ASP A 1 -13.38 -3.52 22.72
CA ASP A 1 -14.14 -2.32 23.13
C ASP A 1 -15.58 -2.41 22.62
N GLN A 2 -16.55 -2.06 23.48
CA GLN A 2 -17.98 -2.15 23.22
C GLN A 2 -18.35 -1.38 21.94
N PHE A 3 -19.12 -2.02 21.06
CA PHE A 3 -19.50 -1.49 19.75
C PHE A 3 -18.31 -0.97 18.92
N ALA A 4 -17.16 -1.64 19.03
CA ALA A 4 -15.92 -1.25 18.34
C ALA A 4 -15.52 0.23 18.57
N THR A 5 -15.82 0.77 19.76
CA THR A 5 -15.60 2.20 20.11
C THR A 5 -14.39 2.36 21.03
N GLY A 6 -13.20 2.31 20.47
CA GLY A 6 -11.97 2.58 21.21
C GLY A 6 -10.72 2.00 20.57
N LEU A 7 -9.58 2.44 21.06
CA LEU A 7 -8.24 2.01 20.68
C LEU A 7 -7.49 1.39 21.87
N VAL A 8 -8.18 1.09 22.96
CA VAL A 8 -7.57 0.73 24.26
C VAL A 8 -7.78 -0.72 24.65
N GLY A 9 -8.92 -1.34 24.31
CA GLY A 9 -9.21 -2.73 24.69
C GLY A 9 -9.73 -2.91 26.12
N THR A 10 -9.86 -1.83 26.90
CA THR A 10 -10.40 -1.81 28.28
C THR A 10 -11.90 -1.58 28.35
N ARG A 11 -12.55 -1.14 27.27
CA ARG A 11 -13.97 -0.76 27.28
C ARG A 11 -14.85 -1.96 26.97
N SER A 12 -14.73 -3.04 27.74
CA SER A 12 -15.59 -4.22 27.60
C SER A 12 -16.42 -4.38 28.87
N PRO A 13 -17.76 -4.57 28.78
CA PRO A 13 -18.58 -4.73 29.97
C PRO A 13 -18.27 -6.05 30.70
N GLU A 14 -18.73 -6.15 31.94
CA GLU A 14 -18.76 -7.42 32.67
C GLU A 14 -19.72 -8.42 31.99
N PRO A 15 -19.43 -9.74 32.02
CA PRO A 15 -18.32 -10.40 32.71
C PRO A 15 -17.02 -10.51 31.88
N TRP A 16 -16.96 -9.89 30.69
CA TRP A 16 -15.82 -10.06 29.77
C TRP A 16 -14.58 -9.27 30.24
N GLY A 17 -14.79 -8.03 30.70
CA GLY A 17 -13.74 -7.22 31.30
C GLY A 17 -12.60 -6.79 30.36
N GLU A 18 -11.61 -6.12 30.94
CA GLU A 18 -10.51 -5.51 30.20
C GLU A 18 -9.56 -6.55 29.60
N CYS A 19 -9.20 -6.37 28.33
CA CYS A 19 -8.22 -7.23 27.68
C CYS A 19 -6.80 -6.70 27.88
N ARG A 20 -5.92 -7.54 28.43
CA ARG A 20 -4.55 -7.18 28.83
C ARG A 20 -3.55 -7.50 27.72
N ASN A 21 -2.47 -6.73 27.65
CA ASN A 21 -1.40 -6.92 26.68
C ASN A 21 -0.77 -8.33 26.78
N ALA A 22 -0.35 -8.89 25.64
CA ALA A 22 0.26 -10.21 25.57
C ALA A 22 1.65 -10.29 26.25
N PHE A 23 2.37 -9.17 26.38
CA PHE A 23 3.73 -9.09 26.94
C PHE A 23 3.75 -8.66 28.40
N ASP A 24 2.99 -7.61 28.77
CA ASP A 24 2.85 -7.16 30.16
C ASP A 24 1.39 -6.88 30.50
N LYS A 25 0.84 -7.67 31.42
CA LYS A 25 -0.58 -7.60 31.83
C LYS A 25 -0.98 -6.28 32.49
N LYS A 26 -0.04 -5.40 32.87
CA LYS A 26 -0.34 -4.04 33.36
C LYS A 26 -0.71 -3.07 32.23
N TYR A 27 -0.31 -3.39 31.01
CA TYR A 27 -0.51 -2.54 29.84
C TYR A 27 -1.76 -2.94 29.06
N ILE A 28 -2.30 -1.95 28.35
CA ILE A 28 -3.42 -2.17 27.44
C ILE A 28 -3.01 -3.10 26.28
N SER A 29 -3.94 -3.95 25.86
CA SER A 29 -3.79 -4.74 24.63
C SER A 29 -3.89 -3.87 23.36
N GLY A 30 -4.48 -2.68 23.47
CA GLY A 30 -4.96 -1.93 22.33
C GLY A 30 -6.34 -2.41 21.91
N GLY A 31 -7.11 -1.56 21.25
CA GLY A 31 -8.49 -1.82 20.87
C GLY A 31 -8.83 -1.34 19.46
N SER A 32 -10.04 -1.59 18.99
CA SER A 32 -11.14 -2.28 19.70
C SER A 32 -11.07 -3.81 19.61
N SER A 33 -10.30 -4.35 18.64
CA SER A 33 -10.10 -5.78 18.36
C SER A 33 -9.09 -6.44 19.30
N SER A 34 -9.23 -6.19 20.61
CA SER A 34 -8.25 -6.56 21.63
C SER A 34 -8.03 -8.08 21.75
N GLY A 35 -9.11 -8.84 21.94
CA GLY A 35 -9.06 -10.30 22.05
C GLY A 35 -8.49 -10.98 20.80
N SER A 36 -8.83 -10.46 19.61
CA SER A 36 -8.31 -10.94 18.33
C SER A 36 -6.79 -10.84 18.27
N ALA A 37 -6.21 -9.67 18.60
CA ALA A 37 -4.76 -9.49 18.61
C ALA A 37 -4.08 -10.35 19.68
N VAL A 38 -4.57 -10.34 20.92
CA VAL A 38 -3.96 -11.11 22.01
C VAL A 38 -4.00 -12.61 21.73
N SER A 39 -5.06 -13.14 21.12
CA SER A 39 -5.16 -14.56 20.77
C SER A 39 -4.11 -15.03 19.77
N VAL A 40 -3.79 -14.22 18.75
CA VAL A 40 -2.74 -14.52 17.77
C VAL A 40 -1.36 -14.37 18.39
N ALA A 41 -1.13 -13.30 19.15
CA ALA A 41 0.15 -13.04 19.79
C ALA A 41 0.55 -14.11 20.82
N LEU A 42 -0.44 -14.74 21.47
CA LEU A 42 -0.22 -15.87 22.39
C LEU A 42 -0.27 -17.24 21.68
N GLY A 43 -0.41 -17.28 20.36
CA GLY A 43 -0.39 -18.52 19.57
C GLY A 43 -1.61 -19.42 19.80
N LEU A 44 -2.73 -18.86 20.27
CA LEU A 44 -3.98 -19.61 20.45
C LEU A 44 -4.64 -19.94 19.11
N VAL A 45 -4.41 -19.09 18.10
CA VAL A 45 -4.90 -19.20 16.73
C VAL A 45 -3.83 -18.69 15.76
N SER A 46 -3.83 -19.18 14.52
CA SER A 46 -2.86 -18.78 13.48
C SER A 46 -3.14 -17.39 12.89
N PHE A 47 -4.41 -16.98 12.86
CA PHE A 47 -4.86 -15.67 12.46
C PHE A 47 -6.17 -15.34 13.19
N SER A 48 -6.55 -14.06 13.18
CA SER A 48 -7.85 -13.62 13.69
C SER A 48 -8.40 -12.46 12.87
N LEU A 49 -9.71 -12.28 12.93
CA LEU A 49 -10.39 -11.14 12.33
C LEU A 49 -10.62 -10.07 13.39
N GLY A 50 -10.44 -8.82 12.98
CA GLY A 50 -10.88 -7.64 13.70
C GLY A 50 -11.78 -6.79 12.82
N THR A 51 -12.12 -5.61 13.34
CA THR A 51 -12.63 -4.51 12.52
C THR A 51 -11.69 -3.32 12.67
N ASP A 52 -11.70 -2.42 11.69
CA ASP A 52 -10.93 -1.20 11.71
C ASP A 52 -11.69 -0.06 11.03
N THR A 53 -12.19 0.87 11.85
CA THR A 53 -12.71 2.17 11.43
C THR A 53 -11.63 3.26 11.50
N ALA A 54 -10.89 3.27 12.61
CA ALA A 54 -10.01 4.38 13.01
C ALA A 54 -8.73 3.91 13.74
N GLY A 55 -8.38 2.63 13.62
CA GLY A 55 -7.13 2.08 14.18
C GLY A 55 -7.27 0.68 14.78
N SER A 56 -8.48 0.13 14.81
CA SER A 56 -8.80 -1.09 15.58
C SER A 56 -8.21 -2.39 15.05
N GLY A 57 -7.65 -2.40 13.83
CA GLY A 57 -6.86 -3.49 13.26
C GLY A 57 -5.35 -3.22 13.28
N ARG A 58 -4.92 -2.02 13.69
CA ARG A 58 -3.55 -1.53 13.60
C ARG A 58 -2.92 -1.33 14.98
N VAL A 59 -3.56 -0.56 15.86
CA VAL A 59 -3.05 -0.30 17.22
C VAL A 59 -2.83 -1.60 18.01
N PRO A 60 -3.77 -2.56 18.04
CA PRO A 60 -3.54 -3.84 18.73
C PRO A 60 -2.41 -4.66 18.10
N ALA A 61 -2.18 -4.56 16.78
CA ALA A 61 -1.09 -5.29 16.13
C ALA A 61 0.27 -4.78 16.60
N SER A 62 0.44 -3.45 16.65
CA SER A 62 1.65 -2.80 17.16
C SER A 62 1.95 -3.20 18.60
N PHE A 63 0.93 -3.22 19.46
CA PHE A 63 1.10 -3.49 20.90
C PHE A 63 1.29 -4.98 21.23
N ASN A 64 1.04 -5.88 20.28
CA ASN A 64 1.17 -7.33 20.51
C ASN A 64 2.13 -8.00 19.51
N ASN A 65 2.99 -7.22 18.84
CA ASN A 65 4.04 -7.72 17.95
C ASN A 65 3.51 -8.55 16.77
N LEU A 66 2.47 -8.05 16.09
CA LEU A 66 1.78 -8.73 14.99
C LEU A 66 1.81 -7.93 13.69
N VAL A 67 1.52 -8.63 12.59
CA VAL A 67 1.08 -8.00 11.35
C VAL A 67 -0.41 -7.68 11.48
N GLY A 68 -0.77 -6.42 11.29
CA GLY A 68 -2.16 -5.93 11.25
C GLY A 68 -2.50 -5.38 9.89
N LEU A 69 -3.20 -6.16 9.06
CA LEU A 69 -3.67 -5.72 7.76
C LEU A 69 -5.04 -5.05 7.89
N LYS A 70 -5.12 -3.79 7.48
CA LYS A 70 -6.35 -3.05 7.25
C LYS A 70 -6.58 -2.96 5.73
N PRO A 71 -7.39 -3.85 5.14
CA PRO A 71 -7.62 -3.87 3.72
C PRO A 71 -8.32 -2.61 3.24
N SER A 72 -8.21 -2.32 1.95
CA SER A 72 -8.98 -1.30 1.24
C SER A 72 -10.46 -1.41 1.59
N LYS A 73 -11.12 -0.26 1.82
CA LYS A 73 -12.53 -0.23 2.19
C LYS A 73 -13.39 -0.97 1.17
N GLY A 74 -14.30 -1.83 1.62
CA GLY A 74 -15.15 -2.62 0.72
C GLY A 74 -14.45 -3.77 -0.02
N LEU A 75 -13.15 -4.03 0.21
CA LEU A 75 -12.48 -5.20 -0.37
C LEU A 75 -12.93 -6.50 0.31
N LEU A 76 -13.13 -6.44 1.64
CA LEU A 76 -13.78 -7.48 2.42
C LEU A 76 -15.21 -7.03 2.71
N SER A 77 -16.16 -7.94 2.54
CA SER A 77 -17.56 -7.71 2.86
C SER A 77 -17.75 -7.43 4.35
N MET A 78 -18.66 -6.50 4.65
CA MET A 78 -19.16 -6.22 5.99
C MET A 78 -20.47 -6.97 6.29
N SER A 79 -20.96 -7.82 5.38
CA SER A 79 -22.15 -8.65 5.59
C SER A 79 -21.97 -9.56 6.82
N GLY A 80 -22.93 -9.49 7.74
CA GLY A 80 -22.89 -10.22 9.01
C GLY A 80 -22.05 -9.55 10.12
N VAL A 81 -21.45 -8.38 9.86
CA VAL A 81 -20.75 -7.59 10.87
C VAL A 81 -21.67 -6.46 11.36
N VAL A 82 -21.82 -6.33 12.68
CA VAL A 82 -22.59 -5.21 13.26
C VAL A 82 -21.87 -3.90 12.94
N PRO A 83 -22.55 -2.91 12.32
CA PRO A 83 -21.90 -1.66 11.92
C PRO A 83 -21.47 -0.84 13.13
N ALA A 84 -20.36 -0.12 13.00
CA ALA A 84 -19.89 0.89 13.95
C ALA A 84 -19.87 2.27 13.28
N CYS A 85 -19.20 2.41 12.15
CA CYS A 85 -19.36 3.52 11.22
C CYS A 85 -19.47 2.93 9.82
N ARG A 86 -20.69 2.55 9.41
CA ARG A 86 -20.92 1.70 8.23
C ARG A 86 -20.19 2.20 6.97
N SER A 87 -20.16 3.51 6.75
CA SER A 87 -19.49 4.10 5.57
C SER A 87 -17.96 4.03 5.58
N LEU A 88 -17.36 3.68 6.72
CA LEU A 88 -15.92 3.67 6.99
C LEU A 88 -15.40 2.29 7.40
N ASP A 89 -16.23 1.40 7.92
CA ASP A 89 -15.78 0.16 8.51
C ASP A 89 -15.08 -0.77 7.52
N CYS A 90 -14.11 -1.52 8.03
CA CYS A 90 -13.40 -2.58 7.31
C CYS A 90 -13.21 -3.75 8.25
N VAL A 91 -13.41 -4.99 7.78
CA VAL A 91 -12.83 -6.16 8.44
C VAL A 91 -11.30 -6.07 8.31
N SER A 92 -10.59 -6.35 9.39
CA SER A 92 -9.13 -6.37 9.45
C SER A 92 -8.61 -7.77 9.79
N ILE A 93 -7.34 -8.03 9.49
CA ILE A 93 -6.70 -9.33 9.67
C ILE A 93 -5.47 -9.15 10.57
N PHE A 94 -5.39 -9.95 11.63
CA PHE A 94 -4.18 -10.13 12.43
C PHE A 94 -3.52 -11.46 12.09
N ALA A 95 -2.21 -11.44 11.90
CA ALA A 95 -1.40 -12.63 11.67
C ALA A 95 0.01 -12.47 12.24
N LEU A 96 0.73 -13.60 12.34
CA LEU A 96 2.14 -13.61 12.76
C LEU A 96 3.06 -13.17 11.61
N THR A 97 2.72 -13.49 10.37
CA THR A 97 3.52 -13.19 9.19
C THR A 97 2.71 -12.46 8.11
N THR A 98 3.40 -11.75 7.23
CA THR A 98 2.76 -11.14 6.06
C THR A 98 2.26 -12.20 5.06
N ASP A 99 2.93 -13.36 4.97
CA ASP A 99 2.50 -14.51 4.17
C ASP A 99 1.12 -15.03 4.63
N ASP A 100 0.93 -15.17 5.95
CA ASP A 100 -0.35 -15.60 6.54
C ASP A 100 -1.44 -14.56 6.32
N ALA A 101 -1.14 -13.27 6.57
CA ALA A 101 -2.08 -12.19 6.30
C ALA A 101 -2.49 -12.17 4.82
N ASN A 102 -1.53 -12.41 3.91
CA ASN A 102 -1.78 -12.49 2.49
C ASN A 102 -2.71 -13.67 2.14
N SER A 103 -2.47 -14.84 2.73
CA SER A 103 -3.26 -16.05 2.52
C SER A 103 -4.71 -15.86 2.97
N VAL A 104 -4.93 -15.26 4.15
CA VAL A 104 -6.28 -14.93 4.64
C VAL A 104 -6.97 -13.93 3.73
N LEU A 105 -6.29 -12.84 3.35
CA LEU A 105 -6.85 -11.84 2.43
C LEU A 105 -7.22 -12.48 1.08
N GLN A 106 -6.48 -13.49 0.60
CA GLN A 106 -6.79 -14.14 -0.67
C GLN A 106 -8.10 -14.92 -0.64
N GLN A 107 -8.42 -15.52 0.51
CA GLN A 107 -9.68 -16.23 0.70
C GLN A 107 -10.84 -15.28 0.98
N ALA A 108 -10.59 -14.16 1.65
CA ALA A 108 -11.63 -13.23 2.10
C ALA A 108 -11.99 -12.12 1.10
N ALA A 109 -11.08 -11.75 0.19
CA ALA A 109 -11.30 -10.68 -0.79
C ALA A 109 -12.19 -11.10 -1.97
N ILE A 110 -13.42 -11.52 -1.64
CA ILE A 110 -14.46 -11.92 -2.58
C ILE A 110 -15.49 -10.79 -2.66
N TYR A 111 -15.81 -10.36 -3.88
CA TYR A 111 -16.83 -9.34 -4.09
C TYR A 111 -18.20 -9.87 -3.65
N ASP A 112 -18.82 -9.13 -2.73
CA ASP A 112 -20.16 -9.40 -2.22
C ASP A 112 -21.13 -8.40 -2.84
N VAL A 113 -22.10 -8.89 -3.61
CA VAL A 113 -23.11 -8.06 -4.29
C VAL A 113 -24.15 -7.51 -3.32
N ASP A 114 -24.31 -8.12 -2.15
CA ASP A 114 -25.33 -7.75 -1.16
C ASP A 114 -24.83 -6.69 -0.15
N ASP A 115 -23.53 -6.42 -0.12
CA ASP A 115 -22.92 -5.33 0.65
C ASP A 115 -22.82 -4.05 -0.20
N GLN A 116 -23.51 -2.99 0.24
CA GLN A 116 -23.61 -1.71 -0.47
C GLN A 116 -22.29 -0.93 -0.53
N TYR A 117 -21.30 -1.30 0.29
CA TYR A 117 -19.97 -0.69 0.27
C TYR A 117 -18.90 -1.59 -0.37
N ALA A 118 -19.26 -2.79 -0.82
CA ALA A 118 -18.31 -3.70 -1.46
C ALA A 118 -17.78 -3.14 -2.78
N ARG A 119 -16.50 -3.40 -3.03
CA ARG A 119 -15.78 -3.01 -4.25
C ARG A 119 -15.11 -4.22 -4.86
N ALA A 120 -15.20 -4.35 -6.18
CA ALA A 120 -14.53 -5.43 -6.90
C ALA A 120 -13.00 -5.30 -6.75
N ASN A 121 -12.32 -6.44 -6.54
CA ASN A 121 -10.87 -6.49 -6.42
C ASN A 121 -10.21 -6.37 -7.81
N PRO A 122 -9.38 -5.35 -8.09
CA PRO A 122 -8.73 -5.22 -9.39
C PRO A 122 -7.61 -6.24 -9.60
N PHE A 123 -7.24 -6.44 -10.87
CA PHE A 123 -6.19 -7.37 -11.30
C PHE A 123 -4.83 -7.12 -10.61
N ASP A 124 -4.49 -5.85 -10.34
CA ASP A 124 -3.23 -5.44 -9.72
C ASP A 124 -3.25 -5.52 -8.18
N ASN A 125 -4.34 -6.00 -7.59
CA ASN A 125 -4.48 -6.21 -6.14
C ASN A 125 -4.87 -7.66 -5.78
N ASN A 126 -4.75 -8.57 -6.74
CA ASN A 126 -4.99 -9.99 -6.50
C ASN A 126 -3.77 -10.68 -5.85
N GLY A 127 -3.96 -11.91 -5.35
CA GLY A 127 -2.95 -12.61 -4.55
C GLY A 127 -1.60 -12.85 -5.23
N ARG A 128 -1.51 -12.88 -6.57
CA ARG A 128 -0.23 -13.04 -7.27
C ARG A 128 0.61 -11.75 -7.33
N GLN A 129 0.05 -10.62 -6.92
CA GLN A 129 0.75 -9.34 -6.83
C GLN A 129 1.40 -9.14 -5.44
N TYR A 130 1.42 -10.19 -4.63
CA TYR A 130 2.16 -10.24 -3.39
C TYR A 130 3.48 -10.99 -3.59
N GLY A 131 4.55 -10.49 -2.99
CA GLY A 131 5.87 -11.08 -3.07
C GLY A 131 6.85 -10.45 -2.09
N LEU A 132 8.11 -10.86 -2.19
CA LEU A 132 9.22 -10.12 -1.60
C LEU A 132 9.58 -8.97 -2.54
N ALA A 133 9.34 -7.73 -2.11
CA ALA A 133 9.56 -6.56 -2.95
C ALA A 133 11.05 -6.40 -3.31
N GLU A 134 11.34 -6.13 -4.59
CA GLU A 134 12.68 -5.87 -5.09
C GLU A 134 12.81 -4.49 -5.75
N GLY A 135 14.05 -4.00 -5.80
CA GLY A 135 14.39 -2.72 -6.40
C GLY A 135 14.23 -1.55 -5.43
N LYS A 136 14.53 -0.35 -5.92
CA LYS A 136 14.33 0.89 -5.17
C LYS A 136 12.84 1.21 -5.10
N PHE A 137 12.42 1.78 -3.98
CA PHE A 137 11.06 2.26 -3.75
C PHE A 137 11.10 3.59 -3.03
N SER A 138 10.03 4.38 -3.10
CA SER A 138 9.94 5.66 -2.38
C SER A 138 8.97 5.56 -1.21
N PHE A 139 9.33 6.17 -0.09
CA PHE A 139 8.42 6.27 1.04
C PHE A 139 8.43 7.67 1.64
N ALA A 140 7.27 8.11 2.12
CA ALA A 140 7.15 9.37 2.82
C ALA A 140 7.13 9.19 4.34
N VAL A 141 7.59 10.20 5.07
CA VAL A 141 7.35 10.37 6.51
C VAL A 141 6.79 11.76 6.80
N PRO A 142 5.98 11.95 7.86
CA PRO A 142 5.54 13.28 8.28
C PRO A 142 6.71 14.23 8.56
N ARG A 143 6.49 15.54 8.42
CA ARG A 143 7.47 16.54 8.88
C ARG A 143 7.77 16.35 10.38
N PRO A 144 9.02 16.59 10.84
CA PRO A 144 9.38 16.36 12.24
C PRO A 144 8.47 17.04 13.27
N GLU A 145 7.99 18.25 12.99
CA GLU A 145 7.08 18.99 13.87
C GLU A 145 5.65 18.45 13.89
N GLN A 146 5.32 17.54 12.97
CA GLN A 146 4.03 16.83 12.89
C GLN A 146 4.13 15.41 13.48
N LEU A 147 5.29 15.04 14.04
CA LEU A 147 5.46 13.81 14.79
C LEU A 147 5.20 14.09 16.28
N ASN A 148 4.23 13.37 16.84
CA ASN A 148 3.90 13.40 18.26
C ASN A 148 4.01 12.01 18.88
N PHE A 149 4.84 11.90 19.91
CA PHE A 149 5.06 10.68 20.70
C PHE A 149 4.55 10.81 22.14
N PHE A 150 3.88 11.92 22.46
CA PHE A 150 3.24 12.14 23.76
C PHE A 150 4.20 11.96 24.96
N GLY A 151 5.47 12.36 24.79
CA GLY A 151 6.52 12.23 25.80
C GLY A 151 7.26 10.89 25.79
N ASN A 152 6.93 9.96 24.89
CA ASN A 152 7.60 8.67 24.78
C ASN A 152 8.86 8.76 23.91
N ALA A 153 10.00 9.05 24.53
CA ALA A 153 11.30 9.15 23.85
C ALA A 153 11.76 7.82 23.22
N SER A 154 11.41 6.68 23.80
CA SER A 154 11.76 5.35 23.26
C SER A 154 11.03 5.08 21.93
N ALA A 155 9.74 5.43 21.86
CA ALA A 155 8.96 5.33 20.61
C ALA A 155 9.50 6.27 19.52
N GLN A 156 9.90 7.49 19.89
CA GLN A 156 10.54 8.42 18.97
C GLN A 156 11.85 7.85 18.40
N ALA A 157 12.75 7.41 19.27
CA ALA A 157 14.04 6.84 18.86
C ALA A 157 13.84 5.59 17.97
N LEU A 158 12.86 4.76 18.29
CA LEU A 158 12.55 3.57 17.50
C LEU A 158 11.98 3.91 16.12
N PHE A 159 11.18 4.97 16.01
CA PHE A 159 10.71 5.46 14.70
C PHE A 159 11.86 6.02 13.86
N GLU A 160 12.73 6.84 14.45
CA GLU A 160 13.94 7.37 13.78
C GLU A 160 14.85 6.24 13.29
N LYS A 161 15.05 5.20 14.12
CA LYS A 161 15.76 3.98 13.71
C LYS A 161 15.03 3.30 12.55
N SER A 162 13.72 3.18 12.61
CA SER A 162 12.94 2.51 11.57
C SER A 162 13.05 3.19 10.22
N ILE A 163 13.14 4.52 10.19
CA ILE A 163 13.42 5.30 8.99
C ILE A 163 14.77 4.93 8.40
N ALA A 164 15.82 4.89 9.21
CA ALA A 164 17.17 4.54 8.75
C ALA A 164 17.24 3.11 8.21
N GLU A 165 16.55 2.15 8.85
CA GLU A 165 16.47 0.76 8.37
C GLU A 165 15.71 0.66 7.04
N MET A 166 14.62 1.42 6.87
CA MET A 166 13.85 1.46 5.63
C MET A 166 14.69 2.03 4.46
N GLU A 167 15.54 3.03 4.73
CA GLU A 167 16.51 3.54 3.76
C GLU A 167 17.59 2.49 3.42
N ALA A 168 18.06 1.73 4.42
CA ALA A 168 19.08 0.69 4.23
C ALA A 168 18.63 -0.45 3.31
N ILE A 169 17.34 -0.77 3.28
CA ILE A 169 16.76 -1.80 2.41
C ILE A 169 16.32 -1.28 1.03
N GLY A 170 16.74 -0.07 0.65
CA GLY A 170 16.51 0.48 -0.69
C GLY A 170 15.40 1.52 -0.79
N GLY A 171 14.82 1.94 0.35
CA GLY A 171 13.84 3.00 0.42
C GLY A 171 14.44 4.39 0.19
N VAL A 172 13.77 5.20 -0.62
CA VAL A 172 14.10 6.61 -0.85
C VAL A 172 13.12 7.46 -0.05
N LYS A 173 13.60 7.98 1.08
CA LYS A 173 12.79 8.81 1.98
C LYS A 173 12.43 10.14 1.35
N GLN A 174 11.17 10.51 1.50
CA GLN A 174 10.64 11.85 1.26
C GLN A 174 9.99 12.38 2.54
N VAL A 175 10.00 13.69 2.70
CA VAL A 175 9.30 14.36 3.80
C VAL A 175 7.97 14.91 3.27
N MET A 176 6.87 14.60 3.95
CA MET A 176 5.51 14.91 3.52
C MET A 176 4.82 15.84 4.53
N ASP A 177 4.08 16.81 4.00
CA ASP A 177 3.15 17.59 4.81
C ASP A 177 1.98 16.71 5.26
N PHE A 178 1.95 16.38 6.55
CA PHE A 178 0.95 15.52 7.14
C PHE A 178 -0.34 16.25 7.56
N THR A 179 -0.44 17.56 7.29
CA THR A 179 -1.59 18.39 7.69
C THR A 179 -2.93 17.87 7.17
N PRO A 180 -3.09 17.48 5.87
CA PRO A 180 -4.40 17.02 5.38
C PRO A 180 -4.89 15.77 6.09
N PHE A 181 -3.96 14.87 6.44
CA PHE A 181 -4.26 13.64 7.18
C PHE A 181 -4.67 13.95 8.62
N LEU A 182 -3.93 14.82 9.31
CA LEU A 182 -4.27 15.24 10.68
C LEU A 182 -5.62 15.98 10.74
N GLN A 183 -5.90 16.86 9.78
CA GLN A 183 -7.16 17.58 9.71
C GLN A 183 -8.35 16.65 9.43
N ALA A 184 -8.17 15.64 8.56
CA ALA A 184 -9.16 14.60 8.36
C ALA A 184 -9.40 13.77 9.63
N ALA A 185 -8.34 13.41 10.34
CA ALA A 185 -8.40 12.69 11.61
C ALA A 185 -9.14 13.47 12.71
N ILE A 186 -8.91 14.78 12.83
CA ILE A 186 -9.62 15.67 13.77
C ILE A 186 -11.12 15.69 13.44
N LEU A 187 -11.44 15.84 12.15
CA LEU A 187 -12.83 15.92 11.70
C LEU A 187 -13.63 14.63 11.94
N LEU A 188 -12.98 13.47 12.11
CA LEU A 188 -13.67 12.24 12.50
C LEU A 188 -14.39 12.37 13.86
N TYR A 189 -13.76 13.01 14.84
CA TYR A 189 -14.27 13.11 16.21
C TYR A 189 -15.02 14.43 16.46
N GLU A 190 -14.55 15.54 15.91
CA GLU A 190 -15.25 16.82 16.02
C GLU A 190 -16.48 16.90 15.10
N GLY A 191 -16.44 16.14 14.01
CA GLY A 191 -17.46 16.12 12.99
C GLY A 191 -18.64 15.17 13.26
N PRO A 192 -19.43 14.89 12.21
CA PRO A 192 -20.72 14.20 12.31
C PRO A 192 -20.60 12.67 12.32
N TRP A 193 -19.45 12.06 12.05
CA TRP A 193 -19.33 10.60 11.84
C TRP A 193 -19.68 9.76 13.06
N VAL A 194 -19.62 10.34 14.27
CA VAL A 194 -20.15 9.70 15.48
C VAL A 194 -21.64 9.36 15.36
N ALA A 195 -22.40 10.07 14.51
CA ALA A 195 -23.79 9.76 14.23
C ALA A 195 -23.98 8.40 13.55
N GLU A 196 -23.00 7.87 12.80
CA GLU A 196 -23.11 6.51 12.28
C GLU A 196 -23.08 5.46 13.39
N ARG A 197 -22.31 5.69 14.46
CA ARG A 197 -22.35 4.85 15.66
C ARG A 197 -23.70 4.94 16.33
N TYR A 198 -24.25 6.15 16.45
CA TYR A 198 -25.57 6.36 17.02
C TYR A 198 -26.63 5.58 16.25
N VAL A 199 -26.68 5.72 14.92
CA VAL A 199 -27.63 4.99 14.04
C VAL A 199 -27.49 3.48 14.23
N ALA A 200 -26.27 2.95 14.34
CA ALA A 200 -26.05 1.52 14.52
C ALA A 200 -26.57 0.95 15.85
N ILE A 201 -26.69 1.79 16.89
CA ILE A 201 -27.11 1.37 18.23
C ILE A 201 -28.29 2.19 18.77
N GLU A 202 -29.10 2.81 17.89
CA GLU A 202 -30.14 3.78 18.27
C GLU A 202 -31.12 3.21 19.30
N GLU A 203 -31.57 1.97 19.09
CA GLU A 203 -32.44 1.27 20.04
C GLU A 203 -31.77 1.08 21.40
N ILE A 204 -30.49 0.70 21.43
CA ILE A 204 -29.75 0.45 22.68
C ILE A 204 -29.53 1.77 23.43
N ILE A 205 -29.09 2.83 22.75
CA ILE A 205 -28.79 4.11 23.40
C ILE A 205 -30.06 4.82 23.89
N THR A 206 -31.22 4.60 23.25
CA THR A 206 -32.49 5.23 23.63
C THR A 206 -33.30 4.42 24.65
N GLN A 207 -33.31 3.09 24.53
CA GLN A 207 -34.18 2.20 25.34
C GLN A 207 -33.40 1.40 26.39
N HIS A 208 -32.12 1.10 26.14
CA HIS A 208 -31.29 0.23 26.98
C HIS A 208 -29.98 0.91 27.43
N ALA A 209 -30.03 2.24 27.65
CA ALA A 209 -28.83 3.05 27.92
C ALA A 209 -27.99 2.59 29.13
N GLY A 210 -28.59 1.84 30.07
CA GLY A 210 -27.90 1.26 31.23
C GLY A 210 -26.94 0.10 30.88
N GLU A 211 -27.05 -0.48 29.69
CA GLU A 211 -26.15 -1.53 29.18
C GLU A 211 -24.87 -0.96 28.56
N LEU A 212 -24.86 0.36 28.29
CA LEU A 212 -23.69 1.06 27.78
C LEU A 212 -22.72 1.39 28.92
N LEU A 213 -21.43 1.16 28.69
CA LEU A 213 -20.41 1.72 29.56
C LEU A 213 -20.52 3.25 29.54
N PRO A 214 -20.32 3.96 30.68
CA PRO A 214 -20.48 5.41 30.75
C PRO A 214 -19.70 6.17 29.67
N VAL A 215 -18.44 5.80 29.43
CA VAL A 215 -17.60 6.40 28.39
C VAL A 215 -18.17 6.21 26.98
N ILE A 216 -18.79 5.06 26.70
CA ILE A 216 -19.40 4.75 25.40
C ILE A 216 -20.66 5.58 25.20
N ARG A 217 -21.49 5.69 26.23
CA ARG A 217 -22.68 6.56 26.21
C ARG A 217 -22.29 8.02 25.98
N THR A 218 -21.25 8.52 26.65
CA THR A 218 -20.76 9.89 26.46
C THR A 218 -20.28 10.13 25.02
N ILE A 219 -19.49 9.20 24.46
CA ILE A 219 -18.96 9.35 23.10
C ILE A 219 -20.09 9.31 22.08
N ILE A 220 -20.92 8.26 22.08
CA ILE A 220 -21.94 8.07 21.03
C ILE A 220 -23.08 9.09 21.19
N GLY A 221 -23.44 9.45 22.43
CA GLY A 221 -24.47 10.45 22.71
C GLY A 221 -24.15 11.86 22.18
N SER A 222 -22.87 12.18 21.95
CA SER A 222 -22.48 13.46 21.33
C SER A 222 -22.98 13.64 19.89
N ALA A 223 -23.52 12.59 19.28
CA ALA A 223 -24.20 12.65 17.99
C ALA A 223 -25.52 13.43 18.02
N GLU A 224 -26.20 13.50 19.17
CA GLU A 224 -27.52 14.16 19.28
C GLU A 224 -27.46 15.66 18.98
N ASP A 225 -26.29 16.28 19.17
CA ASP A 225 -26.04 17.69 18.87
C ASP A 225 -25.63 17.97 17.41
N LYS A 226 -25.56 16.93 16.55
CA LYS A 226 -25.10 17.06 15.15
C LYS A 226 -26.27 17.16 14.18
N THR A 227 -26.26 18.18 13.32
CA THR A 227 -27.31 18.37 12.31
C THR A 227 -26.92 17.80 10.94
N ALA A 228 -27.90 17.62 10.05
CA ALA A 228 -27.62 17.30 8.65
C ALA A 228 -26.75 18.37 7.95
N VAL A 229 -26.87 19.65 8.34
CA VAL A 229 -26.04 20.73 7.81
C VAL A 229 -24.57 20.54 8.20
N ASP A 230 -24.32 20.14 9.45
CA ASP A 230 -22.96 19.82 9.92
C ASP A 230 -22.41 18.61 9.17
N ALA A 231 -23.28 17.61 8.90
CA ALA A 231 -22.92 16.45 8.12
C ALA A 231 -22.40 16.80 6.72
N PHE A 232 -23.17 17.59 5.97
CA PHE A 232 -22.78 18.00 4.61
C PHE A 232 -21.55 18.92 4.61
N LYS A 233 -21.43 19.86 5.55
CA LYS A 233 -20.25 20.73 5.65
C LYS A 233 -18.98 19.90 5.88
N ALA A 234 -19.04 18.94 6.79
CA ALA A 234 -17.89 18.08 7.08
C ALA A 234 -17.54 17.19 5.89
N GLU A 235 -18.54 16.65 5.17
CA GLU A 235 -18.28 15.85 3.97
C GLU A 235 -17.63 16.69 2.86
N TYR A 236 -18.08 17.93 2.61
CA TYR A 236 -17.42 18.82 1.64
C TYR A 236 -15.96 19.10 2.00
N GLN A 237 -15.69 19.33 3.28
CA GLN A 237 -14.33 19.51 3.77
C GLN A 237 -13.49 18.23 3.61
N MET A 238 -14.09 17.06 3.89
CA MET A 238 -13.43 15.77 3.75
C MET A 238 -13.05 15.47 2.30
N GLN A 239 -13.90 15.85 1.33
CA GLN A 239 -13.56 15.73 -0.09
C GLN A 239 -12.32 16.55 -0.46
N CYS A 240 -12.16 17.74 0.13
CA CYS A 240 -10.94 18.53 -0.04
C CYS A 240 -9.69 17.78 0.47
N TYR A 241 -9.79 17.18 1.66
CA TYR A 241 -8.68 16.40 2.23
C TYR A 241 -8.38 15.12 1.43
N ARG A 242 -9.40 14.43 0.89
CA ARG A 242 -9.22 13.27 0.00
C ARG A 242 -8.38 13.62 -1.22
N GLU A 243 -8.69 14.72 -1.90
CA GLU A 243 -7.93 15.16 -3.08
C GLU A 243 -6.49 15.58 -2.74
N GLN A 244 -6.29 16.23 -1.59
CA GLN A 244 -4.94 16.58 -1.12
C GLN A 244 -4.12 15.33 -0.79
N ALA A 245 -4.69 14.41 -0.01
CA ALA A 245 -4.03 13.16 0.37
C ALA A 245 -3.72 12.28 -0.85
N LYS A 246 -4.64 12.18 -1.80
CA LYS A 246 -4.43 11.44 -3.05
C LYS A 246 -3.24 11.97 -3.85
N LYS A 247 -3.09 13.29 -3.95
CA LYS A 247 -1.93 13.91 -4.62
C LYS A 247 -0.64 13.61 -3.88
N LEU A 248 -0.63 13.78 -2.57
CA LEU A 248 0.55 13.51 -1.75
C LEU A 248 1.00 12.04 -1.82
N LEU A 249 0.06 11.10 -1.81
CA LEU A 249 0.35 9.67 -1.91
C LEU A 249 0.65 9.18 -3.34
N ALA A 250 0.44 10.00 -4.37
CA ALA A 250 0.71 9.61 -5.75
C ALA A 250 2.22 9.52 -6.06
N ASP A 251 3.04 10.31 -5.37
CA ASP A 251 4.48 10.44 -5.61
C ASP A 251 5.34 9.46 -4.80
N VAL A 252 4.69 8.64 -3.96
CA VAL A 252 5.35 7.65 -3.12
C VAL A 252 4.70 6.28 -3.20
N ASP A 253 5.47 5.21 -2.97
CA ASP A 253 4.89 3.88 -2.88
C ASP A 253 4.03 3.73 -1.61
N PHE A 254 4.48 4.33 -0.50
CA PHE A 254 3.74 4.40 0.74
C PHE A 254 4.17 5.55 1.65
N LEU A 255 3.26 6.00 2.50
CA LEU A 255 3.55 6.79 3.69
C LEU A 255 3.85 5.84 4.86
N MET A 256 4.89 6.14 5.63
CA MET A 256 5.26 5.43 6.84
C MET A 256 5.04 6.32 8.07
N THR A 257 4.26 5.84 9.04
CA THR A 257 4.01 6.54 10.32
C THR A 257 4.27 5.60 11.50
N PRO A 258 4.45 6.12 12.72
CA PRO A 258 4.11 5.38 13.93
C PRO A 258 2.73 4.73 13.79
N THR A 259 2.57 3.50 14.28
CA THR A 259 1.21 2.93 14.40
C THR A 259 0.44 3.62 15.53
N ALA A 260 1.13 3.91 16.63
CA ALA A 260 0.65 4.75 17.73
C ALA A 260 1.85 5.53 18.31
N GLY A 261 1.63 6.75 18.80
CA GLY A 261 2.73 7.57 19.35
C GLY A 261 3.28 7.06 20.68
N THR A 262 2.50 6.27 21.42
CA THR A 262 2.88 5.71 22.73
C THR A 262 1.97 4.52 23.09
N ILE A 263 2.19 3.91 24.26
CA ILE A 263 1.35 2.90 24.89
C ILE A 263 1.15 3.26 26.38
N TYR A 264 -0.02 2.92 26.94
CA TYR A 264 -0.41 3.26 28.32
C TYR A 264 -0.67 2.01 29.16
N THR A 265 -0.53 2.16 30.47
CA THR A 265 -1.06 1.18 31.43
C THR A 265 -2.58 1.23 31.47
N ILE A 266 -3.19 0.13 31.92
CA ILE A 266 -4.64 0.06 32.11
C ILE A 266 -5.12 1.11 33.12
N ASP A 267 -4.38 1.29 34.22
CA ASP A 267 -4.71 2.27 35.27
C ASP A 267 -4.69 3.71 34.73
N GLU A 268 -3.72 4.07 33.90
CA GLU A 268 -3.67 5.38 33.24
C GLU A 268 -4.88 5.59 32.33
N VAL A 269 -5.25 4.59 31.53
CA VAL A 269 -6.44 4.67 30.65
C VAL A 269 -7.71 4.78 31.47
N ASN A 270 -7.83 4.08 32.60
CA ASN A 270 -9.00 4.21 33.46
C ASN A 270 -9.09 5.57 34.15
N ALA A 271 -7.95 6.21 34.42
CA ALA A 271 -7.89 7.56 34.98
C ALA A 271 -8.24 8.66 33.95
N ASP A 272 -7.87 8.49 32.67
CA ASP A 272 -8.20 9.43 31.59
C ASP A 272 -8.63 8.71 30.29
N PRO A 273 -9.86 8.15 30.29
CA PRO A 273 -10.30 7.18 29.28
C PRO A 273 -10.56 7.79 27.91
N ILE A 274 -10.75 9.12 27.81
CA ILE A 274 -11.05 9.79 26.54
C ILE A 274 -9.77 10.32 25.91
N LYS A 275 -8.96 11.11 26.64
CA LYS A 275 -7.78 11.76 26.08
C LYS A 275 -6.73 10.75 25.64
N LEU A 276 -6.44 9.74 26.47
CA LEU A 276 -5.41 8.75 26.15
C LEU A 276 -5.81 7.89 24.95
N ASN A 277 -7.10 7.58 24.81
CA ASN A 277 -7.63 6.96 23.60
C ASN A 277 -7.42 7.84 22.36
N SER A 278 -7.70 9.15 22.46
CA SER A 278 -7.50 10.08 21.34
C SER A 278 -6.03 10.18 20.91
N ASN A 279 -5.08 10.15 21.86
CA ASN A 279 -3.66 10.12 21.55
C ASN A 279 -3.26 8.92 20.66
N LEU A 280 -3.83 7.74 20.93
CA LEU A 280 -3.59 6.53 20.13
C LEU A 280 -4.15 6.65 18.69
N GLY A 281 -5.11 7.55 18.47
CA GLY A 281 -5.74 7.80 17.18
C GLY A 281 -4.94 8.72 16.24
N TYR A 282 -3.90 9.38 16.73
CA TYR A 282 -3.20 10.47 16.02
C TYR A 282 -2.73 10.08 14.60
N TYR A 283 -2.23 8.86 14.43
CA TYR A 283 -1.73 8.35 13.14
C TYR A 283 -2.71 7.41 12.42
N THR A 284 -3.90 7.16 12.96
CA THR A 284 -4.78 6.08 12.48
C THR A 284 -6.16 6.53 12.02
N ASN A 285 -6.69 7.61 12.60
CA ASN A 285 -8.06 8.08 12.41
C ASN A 285 -8.41 8.50 10.98
N PHE A 286 -7.43 8.93 10.16
CA PHE A 286 -7.69 9.47 8.83
C PHE A 286 -7.93 8.41 7.75
N MET A 287 -7.44 7.18 7.94
CA MET A 287 -7.18 6.27 6.82
C MET A 287 -8.45 5.88 6.05
N ASN A 288 -9.54 5.51 6.74
CA ASN A 288 -10.77 5.10 6.05
C ASN A 288 -11.54 6.29 5.48
N LEU A 289 -11.43 7.45 6.13
CA LEU A 289 -11.98 8.71 5.63
C LEU A 289 -11.32 9.12 4.30
N LEU A 290 -10.01 8.89 4.18
CA LEU A 290 -9.21 9.22 3.01
C LEU A 290 -9.08 8.07 2.00
N ASP A 291 -9.86 6.99 2.17
CA ASP A 291 -9.85 5.79 1.34
C ASP A 291 -8.44 5.17 1.15
N CYS A 292 -7.70 5.06 2.26
CA CYS A 292 -6.39 4.42 2.31
C CYS A 292 -6.49 2.93 2.69
N ALA A 293 -5.50 2.16 2.25
CA ALA A 293 -5.17 0.83 2.77
C ALA A 293 -3.95 0.94 3.70
N SER A 294 -3.82 0.01 4.65
CA SER A 294 -2.68 0.03 5.58
C SER A 294 -2.25 -1.35 6.08
N VAL A 295 -0.96 -1.49 6.33
CA VAL A 295 -0.37 -2.64 7.03
C VAL A 295 0.45 -2.12 8.20
N ALA A 296 0.03 -2.45 9.42
CA ALA A 296 0.83 -2.30 10.63
C ALA A 296 1.79 -3.48 10.75
N VAL A 297 3.07 -3.20 11.00
CA VAL A 297 4.11 -4.22 11.18
C VAL A 297 4.99 -3.90 12.40
N PRO A 298 5.52 -4.91 13.09
CA PRO A 298 6.45 -4.70 14.19
C PRO A 298 7.73 -3.99 13.74
N ALA A 299 8.26 -3.10 14.57
CA ALA A 299 9.49 -2.36 14.30
C ALA A 299 10.55 -2.52 15.40
N GLY A 300 10.15 -2.95 16.60
CA GLY A 300 11.06 -3.28 17.68
C GLY A 300 10.37 -3.27 19.03
N PHE A 301 11.17 -3.09 20.07
CA PHE A 301 10.71 -3.04 21.45
C PHE A 301 11.13 -1.72 22.08
N LEU A 302 10.23 -1.16 22.88
CA LEU A 302 10.48 0.00 23.71
C LEU A 302 11.38 -0.37 24.90
N ASP A 303 11.90 0.63 25.60
CA ASP A 303 12.80 0.45 26.75
C ASP A 303 12.16 -0.33 27.90
N ASN A 304 10.83 -0.33 27.98
CA ASN A 304 10.05 -1.11 28.95
C ASN A 304 9.75 -2.55 28.49
N GLY A 305 10.30 -2.99 27.35
CA GLY A 305 10.16 -4.34 26.83
C GLY A 305 8.84 -4.62 26.08
N LEU A 306 8.00 -3.62 25.86
CA LEU A 306 6.77 -3.77 25.06
C LEU A 306 7.07 -3.61 23.57
N PRO A 307 6.39 -4.39 22.70
CA PRO A 307 6.55 -4.23 21.26
C PRO A 307 5.92 -2.91 20.78
N TRP A 308 6.47 -2.40 19.69
CA TRP A 308 5.99 -1.21 19.01
C TRP A 308 6.25 -1.34 17.50
N GLY A 309 5.38 -0.72 16.69
CA GLY A 309 5.39 -0.90 15.24
C GLY A 309 5.08 0.35 14.44
N ILE A 310 5.36 0.25 13.15
CA ILE A 310 5.06 1.26 12.13
C ILE A 310 3.88 0.82 11.28
N SER A 311 3.15 1.80 10.73
CA SER A 311 2.10 1.56 9.74
C SER A 311 2.58 2.05 8.38
N LEU A 312 2.53 1.16 7.40
CA LEU A 312 2.66 1.51 5.99
C LEU A 312 1.26 1.85 5.47
N VAL A 313 1.14 2.92 4.67
CA VAL A 313 -0.14 3.48 4.22
C VAL A 313 -0.04 3.82 2.74
N SER A 314 -1.03 3.40 1.96
CA SER A 314 -1.13 3.77 0.55
C SER A 314 -2.58 4.03 0.17
N THR A 315 -2.80 4.48 -1.07
CA THR A 315 -4.15 4.62 -1.64
C THR A 315 -4.85 3.27 -1.72
N SER A 316 -6.18 3.29 -1.87
CA SER A 316 -6.98 2.08 -1.97
C SER A 316 -6.58 1.19 -3.15
N MET A 317 -6.87 -0.10 -2.99
CA MET A 317 -6.59 -1.19 -3.91
C MET A 317 -5.10 -1.39 -4.22
N ARG A 318 -4.24 -1.08 -3.25
CA ARG A 318 -2.79 -1.36 -3.27
C ARG A 318 -2.35 -2.28 -2.13
N ASP A 319 -3.29 -3.04 -1.55
CA ASP A 319 -3.10 -3.92 -0.41
C ASP A 319 -1.92 -4.88 -0.58
N ARG A 320 -1.83 -5.54 -1.75
CA ARG A 320 -0.79 -6.54 -2.01
C ARG A 320 0.59 -5.92 -2.24
N LYS A 321 0.64 -4.78 -2.93
CA LYS A 321 1.86 -3.97 -3.05
C LYS A 321 2.36 -3.54 -1.67
N LEU A 322 1.45 -3.03 -0.84
CA LEU A 322 1.76 -2.60 0.52
C LEU A 322 2.21 -3.76 1.43
N LEU A 323 1.53 -4.91 1.35
CA LEU A 323 1.93 -6.14 2.04
C LEU A 323 3.31 -6.64 1.59
N SER A 324 3.70 -6.41 0.34
CA SER A 324 5.00 -6.85 -0.17
C SER A 324 6.15 -6.00 0.39
N TYR A 325 5.94 -4.70 0.57
CA TYR A 325 6.88 -3.85 1.32
C TYR A 325 6.91 -4.19 2.81
N ALA A 326 5.75 -4.51 3.39
CA ALA A 326 5.67 -5.01 4.76
C ALA A 326 6.42 -6.34 4.93
N ASN A 327 6.37 -7.22 3.91
CA ASN A 327 7.13 -8.47 3.89
C ASN A 327 8.64 -8.20 3.84
N LEU A 328 9.08 -7.34 2.93
CA LEU A 328 10.48 -6.90 2.85
C LEU A 328 10.97 -6.37 4.21
N TRP A 329 10.19 -5.49 4.84
CA TRP A 329 10.48 -4.97 6.18
C TRP A 329 10.55 -6.09 7.23
N GLN A 330 9.56 -6.96 7.29
CA GLN A 330 9.47 -8.03 8.27
C GLN A 330 10.68 -8.98 8.17
N GLN A 331 11.08 -9.35 6.95
CA GLN A 331 12.24 -10.20 6.69
C GLN A 331 13.57 -9.51 7.03
N HIS A 332 13.66 -8.18 6.85
CA HIS A 332 14.86 -7.42 7.20
C HIS A 332 15.07 -7.28 8.70
N ILE A 333 14.04 -6.86 9.44
CA ILE A 333 14.15 -6.68 10.91
C ILE A 333 14.16 -8.03 11.62
N ALA A 334 13.49 -9.04 11.06
CA ALA A 334 13.49 -10.42 11.53
C ALA A 334 13.13 -10.59 13.03
N LEU A 335 12.16 -9.80 13.51
CA LEU A 335 11.65 -9.96 14.88
C LEU A 335 10.88 -11.27 15.02
N LYS A 336 11.02 -11.92 16.19
CA LYS A 336 10.18 -13.06 16.58
C LYS A 336 8.71 -12.62 16.55
N PRO A 337 7.80 -13.31 15.86
CA PRO A 337 6.42 -12.86 15.74
C PRO A 337 5.61 -13.20 17.00
N GLY A 338 4.71 -12.28 17.40
CA GLY A 338 3.91 -12.43 18.61
C GLY A 338 4.75 -12.48 19.90
N ASN A 339 4.16 -12.96 21.00
CA ASN A 339 4.87 -13.30 22.24
C ASN A 339 5.12 -14.81 22.28
N LEU A 340 5.86 -15.30 21.30
CA LEU A 340 6.12 -16.73 21.09
C LEU A 340 7.62 -17.01 21.05
N ALA A 341 8.00 -18.22 21.45
CA ALA A 341 9.36 -18.73 21.27
C ALA A 341 9.55 -19.28 19.84
N LEU A 342 9.16 -18.49 18.84
CA LEU A 342 9.27 -18.83 17.42
C LEU A 342 10.19 -17.83 16.72
N GLU A 343 11.07 -18.33 15.86
CA GLU A 343 11.80 -17.48 14.93
C GLU A 343 10.90 -17.13 13.74
N LEU A 344 11.11 -15.94 13.16
CA LEU A 344 10.40 -15.56 11.93
C LEU A 344 10.79 -16.55 10.80
N PRO A 345 9.82 -17.23 10.16
CA PRO A 345 10.13 -18.05 9.01
C PRO A 345 10.52 -17.17 7.81
N ALA A 346 11.42 -17.71 6.97
CA ALA A 346 11.67 -17.12 5.66
C ALA A 346 10.36 -17.07 4.86
N THR A 347 10.13 -15.98 4.13
CA THR A 347 8.95 -15.84 3.27
C THR A 347 8.93 -16.94 2.20
N ALA A 348 7.76 -17.52 1.96
CA ALA A 348 7.51 -18.44 0.87
C ALA A 348 7.19 -17.70 -0.45
N ALA A 349 7.05 -16.37 -0.40
CA ALA A 349 6.70 -15.57 -1.55
C ALA A 349 7.91 -15.39 -2.50
N GLY A 350 7.65 -15.43 -3.81
CA GLY A 350 8.66 -15.09 -4.81
C GLY A 350 8.96 -13.60 -4.85
N SER A 351 10.06 -13.25 -5.50
CA SER A 351 10.42 -11.86 -5.77
C SER A 351 9.39 -11.15 -6.65
N ILE A 352 9.12 -9.87 -6.37
CA ILE A 352 8.20 -9.04 -7.15
C ILE A 352 8.70 -7.60 -7.30
N GLY A 353 8.49 -7.01 -8.48
CA GLY A 353 8.79 -5.62 -8.77
C GLY A 353 7.53 -4.80 -9.10
N PHE A 354 7.47 -3.56 -8.62
CA PHE A 354 6.28 -2.68 -8.73
C PHE A 354 6.46 -1.49 -9.68
N SER A 355 7.15 -1.68 -10.80
CA SER A 355 7.28 -0.61 -11.80
C SER A 355 5.97 -0.39 -12.56
N ASP A 356 5.52 0.86 -12.63
CA ASP A 356 4.37 1.27 -13.45
C ASP A 356 4.76 1.50 -14.93
N GLU A 357 6.01 1.20 -15.28
CA GLU A 357 6.55 1.41 -16.62
C GLU A 357 7.00 0.11 -17.28
N VAL A 358 6.82 0.04 -18.59
CA VAL A 358 7.32 -1.02 -19.46
C VAL A 358 8.60 -0.52 -20.14
N PRO A 359 9.72 -1.24 -20.05
CA PRO A 359 10.88 -0.96 -20.89
C PRO A 359 10.58 -1.38 -22.33
N VAL A 360 10.92 -0.52 -23.29
CA VAL A 360 10.71 -0.76 -24.72
C VAL A 360 11.99 -0.42 -25.48
N ILE A 361 12.52 -1.41 -26.18
CA ILE A 361 13.66 -1.25 -27.09
C ILE A 361 13.16 -0.68 -28.41
N VAL A 362 13.75 0.44 -28.83
CA VAL A 362 13.58 1.03 -30.15
C VAL A 362 14.90 1.08 -30.91
N CYS A 363 14.85 0.83 -32.21
CA CYS A 363 16.04 0.70 -33.06
C CYS A 363 15.89 1.47 -34.39
N GLY A 364 14.89 2.35 -34.49
CA GLY A 364 14.46 2.95 -35.76
C GLY A 364 13.88 4.34 -35.66
N ALA A 365 12.79 4.61 -36.38
CA ALA A 365 12.20 5.94 -36.47
C ALA A 365 11.77 6.54 -35.11
N HIS A 366 11.64 5.71 -34.07
CA HIS A 366 11.35 6.13 -32.69
C HIS A 366 12.58 6.48 -31.85
N LEU A 367 13.81 6.30 -32.36
CA LEU A 367 15.02 6.75 -31.67
C LEU A 367 14.95 8.26 -31.40
N ASP A 368 15.58 8.71 -30.32
CA ASP A 368 15.63 10.08 -29.84
C ASP A 368 15.86 11.12 -30.97
N GLY A 369 14.93 12.06 -31.12
CA GLY A 369 15.00 13.08 -32.17
C GLY A 369 14.71 12.61 -33.60
N LEU A 370 14.30 11.35 -33.83
CA LEU A 370 13.88 10.86 -35.15
C LEU A 370 12.36 11.00 -35.38
N ALA A 371 11.94 10.76 -36.63
CA ALA A 371 10.63 11.16 -37.17
C ALA A 371 9.40 10.67 -36.40
N LEU A 372 9.48 9.54 -35.69
CA LEU A 372 8.37 8.98 -34.91
C LEU A 372 8.63 8.98 -33.39
N ASN A 373 9.72 9.59 -32.93
CA ASN A 373 10.03 9.69 -31.50
C ASN A 373 8.92 10.42 -30.71
N TRP A 374 8.20 11.33 -31.35
CA TRP A 374 7.04 12.00 -30.76
C TRP A 374 5.97 11.04 -30.24
N GLN A 375 5.83 9.83 -30.82
CA GLN A 375 4.88 8.82 -30.34
C GLN A 375 5.25 8.25 -28.97
N LEU A 376 6.53 8.27 -28.60
CA LEU A 376 6.99 7.93 -27.26
C LEU A 376 6.80 9.13 -26.32
N THR A 377 7.29 10.30 -26.70
CA THR A 377 7.30 11.48 -25.83
C THR A 377 5.89 12.04 -25.56
N GLU A 378 4.95 11.94 -26.50
CA GLU A 378 3.55 12.34 -26.28
C GLU A 378 2.85 11.48 -25.21
N ARG A 379 3.33 10.24 -25.00
CA ARG A 379 2.89 9.32 -23.95
C ARG A 379 3.70 9.43 -22.66
N GLY A 380 4.50 10.50 -22.54
CA GLY A 380 5.38 10.73 -21.40
C GLY A 380 6.52 9.73 -21.26
N ALA A 381 6.84 8.96 -22.30
CA ALA A 381 7.93 8.01 -22.23
C ALA A 381 9.29 8.74 -22.12
N SER A 382 10.22 8.14 -21.40
CA SER A 382 11.54 8.69 -21.17
C SER A 382 12.65 7.75 -21.64
N LEU A 383 13.68 8.31 -22.27
CA LEU A 383 14.88 7.59 -22.65
C LEU A 383 15.69 7.25 -21.40
N GLN A 384 16.04 5.97 -21.23
CA GLN A 384 16.83 5.51 -20.08
C GLN A 384 18.26 5.17 -20.47
N GLU A 385 18.43 4.40 -21.53
CA GLU A 385 19.74 3.82 -21.88
C GLU A 385 19.93 3.81 -23.40
N LYS A 386 21.18 3.99 -23.83
CA LYS A 386 21.65 3.75 -25.21
C LYS A 386 22.70 2.65 -25.16
N LEU A 387 22.49 1.58 -25.92
CA LEU A 387 23.37 0.40 -25.96
C LEU A 387 23.15 -0.36 -27.27
N THR A 388 23.65 -1.59 -27.37
CA THR A 388 23.41 -2.45 -28.52
C THR A 388 22.58 -3.69 -28.17
N THR A 389 22.03 -4.36 -29.17
CA THR A 389 21.56 -5.74 -29.03
C THR A 389 22.73 -6.69 -28.76
N SER A 390 22.44 -7.94 -28.38
CA SER A 390 23.41 -9.03 -28.54
C SER A 390 23.83 -9.15 -30.02
N PRO A 391 24.98 -9.79 -30.35
CA PRO A 391 25.46 -9.88 -31.73
C PRO A 391 24.69 -10.93 -32.58
N SER A 392 23.38 -10.99 -32.41
CA SER A 392 22.49 -12.00 -32.99
C SER A 392 21.37 -11.36 -33.82
N TYR A 393 21.56 -10.14 -34.31
CA TYR A 393 20.51 -9.39 -35.01
C TYR A 393 20.96 -8.84 -36.36
N ARG A 394 20.04 -8.84 -37.31
CA ARG A 394 20.16 -8.19 -38.63
C ARG A 394 19.15 -7.07 -38.74
N MET A 395 19.50 -6.05 -39.51
CA MET A 395 18.66 -4.88 -39.72
C MET A 395 18.42 -4.67 -41.22
N PHE A 396 17.16 -4.49 -41.59
CA PHE A 396 16.72 -4.31 -42.98
C PHE A 396 15.95 -3.00 -43.13
N VAL A 397 16.02 -2.38 -44.31
CA VAL A 397 15.16 -1.24 -44.65
C VAL A 397 13.79 -1.75 -45.08
N ILE A 398 12.76 -1.36 -44.35
CA ILE A 398 11.36 -1.62 -44.68
C ILE A 398 10.77 -0.39 -45.36
N GLU A 399 10.29 -0.58 -46.59
CA GLU A 399 9.67 0.48 -47.37
C GLU A 399 8.37 0.98 -46.72
N GLY A 400 8.14 2.29 -46.81
CA GLY A 400 6.99 2.95 -46.21
C GLY A 400 7.21 4.47 -46.10
N THR A 401 6.20 5.17 -45.62
CA THR A 401 6.27 6.62 -45.35
C THR A 401 5.94 6.88 -43.88
N PRO A 402 6.94 7.16 -43.01
CA PRO A 402 8.38 7.16 -43.28
C PRO A 402 8.95 5.73 -43.47
N GLN A 403 10.13 5.62 -44.06
CA GLN A 403 10.92 4.38 -44.05
C GLN A 403 11.27 4.00 -42.61
N ARG A 404 11.32 2.70 -42.34
CA ARG A 404 11.58 2.17 -40.98
C ARG A 404 12.53 0.98 -41.07
N PRO A 405 13.36 0.72 -40.04
CA PRO A 405 14.11 -0.51 -39.99
C PRO A 405 13.24 -1.68 -39.51
N GLY A 406 13.52 -2.85 -40.05
CA GLY A 406 13.04 -4.13 -39.54
C GLY A 406 14.19 -4.87 -38.85
N LEU A 407 14.04 -5.14 -37.56
CA LEU A 407 15.01 -5.90 -36.77
C LEU A 407 14.61 -7.39 -36.76
N MET A 408 15.53 -8.27 -37.11
CA MET A 408 15.32 -9.73 -37.14
C MET A 408 16.46 -10.45 -36.43
N ARG A 409 16.13 -11.43 -35.59
CA ARG A 409 17.15 -12.27 -34.95
C ARG A 409 17.71 -13.28 -35.96
N ASP A 410 19.02 -13.37 -36.05
CA ASP A 410 19.79 -14.33 -36.86
C ASP A 410 21.09 -14.63 -36.10
N GLU A 411 21.22 -15.82 -35.52
CA GLU A 411 22.38 -16.20 -34.69
C GLU A 411 23.63 -16.49 -35.52
N VAL A 412 23.49 -16.67 -36.84
CA VAL A 412 24.59 -17.04 -37.73
C VAL A 412 25.19 -15.81 -38.38
N ASN A 413 24.34 -14.91 -38.89
CA ASN A 413 24.77 -13.73 -39.64
C ASN A 413 24.49 -12.41 -38.90
N GLY A 414 24.09 -12.49 -37.63
CA GLY A 414 23.78 -11.34 -36.79
C GLY A 414 25.01 -10.50 -36.44
N LYS A 415 24.75 -9.23 -36.13
CA LYS A 415 25.68 -8.30 -35.52
C LYS A 415 25.00 -7.58 -34.36
N ALA A 416 25.79 -6.84 -33.59
CA ALA A 416 25.26 -5.95 -32.57
C ALA A 416 24.68 -4.70 -33.28
N ILE A 417 23.45 -4.35 -32.94
CA ILE A 417 22.73 -3.23 -33.53
C ILE A 417 22.45 -2.16 -32.48
N ASP A 418 22.67 -0.90 -32.81
CA ASP A 418 22.38 0.25 -31.94
C ASP A 418 20.89 0.33 -31.59
N ILE A 419 20.62 0.46 -30.29
CA ILE A 419 19.28 0.55 -29.73
C ILE A 419 19.19 1.60 -28.63
N GLU A 420 17.96 2.03 -28.35
CA GLU A 420 17.61 2.83 -27.19
C GLU A 420 16.55 2.09 -26.36
N ILE A 421 16.71 2.07 -25.04
CA ILE A 421 15.67 1.61 -24.12
C ILE A 421 14.92 2.83 -23.60
N TRP A 422 13.63 2.85 -23.89
CA TRP A 422 12.68 3.83 -23.36
C TRP A 422 11.81 3.19 -22.28
N ARG A 423 11.33 3.99 -21.33
CA ARG A 423 10.31 3.59 -20.37
C ARG A 423 9.01 4.29 -20.70
N ILE A 424 7.94 3.53 -20.82
CA ILE A 424 6.59 4.04 -21.09
C ILE A 424 5.63 3.52 -20.02
N SER A 425 4.67 4.34 -19.59
CA SER A 425 3.63 3.91 -18.66
C SER A 425 2.92 2.65 -19.17
N LYS A 426 2.66 1.69 -18.27
CA LYS A 426 1.83 0.51 -18.55
C LYS A 426 0.47 0.88 -19.13
N ALA A 427 -0.13 1.97 -18.65
CA ALA A 427 -1.42 2.46 -19.13
C ALA A 427 -1.37 2.89 -20.61
N GLU A 428 -0.23 3.42 -21.06
CA GLU A 428 -0.04 3.93 -22.42
C GLU A 428 0.61 2.91 -23.37
N PHE A 429 1.15 1.82 -22.85
CA PHE A 429 1.83 0.83 -23.68
C PHE A 429 0.90 0.23 -24.76
N GLY A 430 -0.36 -0.04 -24.43
CA GLY A 430 -1.34 -0.53 -25.40
C GLY A 430 -1.62 0.47 -26.54
N SER A 431 -1.72 1.76 -26.21
CA SER A 431 -1.96 2.82 -27.21
C SER A 431 -0.73 3.04 -28.11
N PHE A 432 0.47 2.78 -27.58
CA PHE A 432 1.71 2.79 -28.37
C PHE A 432 1.78 1.61 -29.34
N VAL A 433 1.53 0.39 -28.85
CA VAL A 433 1.57 -0.83 -29.68
C VAL A 433 0.54 -0.80 -30.81
N ALA A 434 -0.67 -0.29 -30.54
CA ALA A 434 -1.73 -0.18 -31.54
C ALA A 434 -1.37 0.73 -32.73
N ALA A 435 -0.43 1.66 -32.54
CA ALA A 435 0.03 2.57 -33.59
C ALA A 435 1.13 1.97 -34.49
N ILE A 436 1.63 0.77 -34.18
CA ILE A 436 2.70 0.10 -34.94
C ILE A 436 2.07 -0.61 -36.16
N PRO A 437 2.37 -0.17 -37.39
CA PRO A 437 1.81 -0.79 -38.58
C PRO A 437 2.57 -2.06 -38.96
N VAL A 438 1.87 -2.96 -39.67
CA VAL A 438 2.51 -4.08 -40.38
C VAL A 438 3.65 -3.56 -41.27
N PRO A 439 4.78 -4.28 -41.39
CA PRO A 439 5.08 -5.62 -40.85
C PRO A 439 5.82 -5.60 -39.49
N LEU A 440 5.77 -4.48 -38.76
CA LEU A 440 6.47 -4.33 -37.50
C LEU A 440 5.58 -4.79 -36.34
N GLY A 441 6.23 -5.20 -35.25
CA GLY A 441 5.55 -5.55 -34.01
C GLY A 441 6.46 -5.42 -32.80
N ILE A 442 5.92 -5.66 -31.60
CA ILE A 442 6.70 -5.76 -30.37
C ILE A 442 6.85 -7.22 -29.97
N GLY A 443 8.09 -7.68 -29.94
CA GLY A 443 8.48 -9.00 -29.46
C GLY A 443 9.42 -8.89 -28.26
N LYS A 444 10.38 -9.80 -28.16
CA LYS A 444 11.47 -9.74 -27.18
C LYS A 444 12.81 -9.58 -27.91
N VAL A 445 13.61 -8.62 -27.48
CA VAL A 445 14.93 -8.32 -28.02
C VAL A 445 15.96 -8.46 -26.91
N GLU A 446 17.06 -9.14 -27.21
CA GLU A 446 18.19 -9.35 -26.32
C GLU A 446 19.17 -8.19 -26.45
N THR A 447 19.46 -7.55 -25.32
CA THR A 447 20.46 -6.51 -25.20
C THR A 447 21.87 -7.10 -25.11
N SER A 448 22.90 -6.27 -25.33
CA SER A 448 24.31 -6.67 -25.23
C SER A 448 24.73 -7.19 -23.85
N ASP A 449 23.96 -6.89 -22.81
CA ASP A 449 24.15 -7.36 -21.44
C ASP A 449 23.25 -8.55 -21.05
N GLY A 450 22.53 -9.14 -22.02
CA GLY A 450 21.75 -10.36 -21.85
C GLY A 450 20.31 -10.18 -21.32
N ARG A 451 19.83 -8.94 -21.16
CA ARG A 451 18.43 -8.68 -20.79
C ARG A 451 17.50 -8.94 -21.99
N TRP A 452 16.34 -9.53 -21.72
CA TRP A 452 15.29 -9.77 -22.70
C TRP A 452 14.11 -8.81 -22.49
N LEU A 453 14.06 -7.74 -23.26
CA LEU A 453 13.07 -6.66 -23.09
C LEU A 453 12.08 -6.61 -24.26
N PRO A 454 10.85 -6.10 -24.05
CA PRO A 454 9.96 -5.76 -25.15
C PRO A 454 10.66 -4.85 -26.16
N GLY A 455 10.57 -5.14 -27.45
CA GLY A 455 11.26 -4.35 -28.47
C GLY A 455 10.71 -4.54 -29.88
N PHE A 456 11.01 -3.58 -30.77
CA PHE A 456 10.63 -3.68 -32.18
C PHE A 456 11.25 -4.90 -32.85
N ILE A 457 10.42 -5.68 -33.51
CA ILE A 457 10.77 -6.79 -34.40
C ILE A 457 10.08 -6.61 -35.76
N CYS A 458 10.54 -7.36 -36.75
CA CYS A 458 9.95 -7.41 -38.08
C CYS A 458 9.50 -8.82 -38.43
N GLU A 459 8.34 -8.96 -39.05
CA GLU A 459 7.88 -10.23 -39.59
C GLU A 459 8.81 -10.73 -40.70
N ALA A 460 9.11 -12.03 -40.72
CA ALA A 460 10.11 -12.61 -41.61
C ALA A 460 9.79 -12.43 -43.11
N TYR A 461 8.51 -12.31 -43.49
CA TYR A 461 8.15 -12.10 -44.90
C TYR A 461 8.64 -10.75 -45.43
N ALA A 462 8.73 -9.73 -44.56
CA ALA A 462 9.04 -8.37 -44.96
C ALA A 462 10.53 -8.12 -45.19
N VAL A 463 11.40 -9.02 -44.73
CA VAL A 463 12.86 -8.92 -44.97
C VAL A 463 13.27 -9.57 -46.30
N SER A 464 12.39 -10.36 -46.92
CA SER A 464 12.68 -11.01 -48.20
C SER A 464 12.81 -9.97 -49.33
N GLY A 465 14.03 -9.76 -49.83
CA GLY A 465 14.32 -8.76 -50.86
C GLY A 465 14.50 -7.34 -50.31
N ALA A 466 14.37 -7.14 -49.00
CA ALA A 466 14.66 -5.87 -48.36
C ALA A 466 16.18 -5.60 -48.34
N ARG A 467 16.54 -4.31 -48.38
CA ARG A 467 17.95 -3.90 -48.29
C ARG A 467 18.51 -4.22 -46.91
N ASP A 468 19.49 -5.10 -46.84
CA ASP A 468 20.24 -5.39 -45.62
C ASP A 468 21.18 -4.22 -45.30
N ILE A 469 21.09 -3.72 -44.08
CA ILE A 469 21.92 -2.62 -43.54
C ILE A 469 22.65 -3.03 -42.25
N THR A 470 22.76 -4.33 -41.98
CA THR A 470 23.39 -4.89 -40.78
C THR A 470 24.83 -4.39 -40.59
N ASP A 471 25.57 -4.20 -41.69
CA ASP A 471 26.95 -3.70 -41.66
C ASP A 471 27.08 -2.24 -41.20
N LEU A 472 25.99 -1.46 -41.23
CA LEU A 472 25.98 -0.08 -40.75
C LEU A 472 25.78 0.02 -39.23
N ALA A 473 25.55 -1.11 -38.55
CA ALA A 473 25.33 -1.23 -37.11
C ALA A 473 24.11 -0.48 -36.54
N GLY A 474 23.41 0.36 -37.30
CA GLY A 474 22.24 1.06 -36.78
C GLY A 474 21.52 1.95 -37.78
N TRP A 475 20.31 2.37 -37.40
CA TRP A 475 19.44 3.18 -38.25
C TRP A 475 19.96 4.61 -38.46
N ARG A 476 20.61 5.20 -37.45
CA ARG A 476 21.19 6.55 -37.58
C ARG A 476 22.31 6.57 -38.62
N GLN A 477 23.17 5.57 -38.60
CA GLN A 477 24.28 5.40 -39.55
C GLN A 477 23.75 5.24 -40.97
N TYR A 478 22.67 4.48 -41.15
CA TYR A 478 21.97 4.40 -42.44
C TYR A 478 21.45 5.77 -42.91
N LEU A 479 20.77 6.53 -42.06
CA LEU A 479 20.25 7.85 -42.41
C LEU A 479 21.36 8.86 -42.74
N SER A 480 22.52 8.78 -42.06
CA SER A 480 23.67 9.64 -42.35
C SER A 480 24.44 9.24 -43.62
N ALA A 481 24.26 8.00 -44.09
CA ALA A 481 24.89 7.48 -45.30
C ALA A 481 24.03 7.68 -46.57
N GLN A 482 22.83 8.25 -46.43
CA GLN A 482 21.98 8.72 -47.53
C GLN A 482 22.29 10.17 -47.87
#